data_AF-A0A0C9N691-F1
#
_entry.id   AF-A0A0C9N691-F1
#
_cell.length_a   1.000
_cell.length_b   1.000
_cell.length_c   1.000
_cell.angle_alpha   90.00
_cell.angle_beta   90.00
_cell.angle_gamma   90.00
#
_symmetry.space_group_name_H-M   'P 1'
#
loop_
_entity.id
_entity.type
_entity.pdbx_description
1 polymer ?
#
loop_
_entity_poly.entity_id
_entity_poly.type
_entity_poly.pdbx_seq_one_letter_code
_entity_poly.pdbx_strand_id
1 'polypeptide(L)'
;MTYERGTIDSALAAVAGDEPAVIQDLRIAFVDSATRALEAMHLAQDGGEWREAALRLKGLAASVNALPLMTLAGQAAEKDAADPALLERIGEVVARL
;
A
#
# COMPACT_ATOMS: atom_id res chain seq x y z
N MET A 1 0.72 -12.63 -13.90
CA MET A 1 0.80 -11.98 -12.56
C MET A 1 -0.61 -11.59 -12.12
N THR A 2 -1.42 -12.59 -11.75
CA THR A 2 -2.89 -12.43 -11.50
C THR A 2 -3.24 -12.76 -10.05
N TYR A 3 -2.28 -13.31 -9.29
CA TYR A 3 -2.50 -13.79 -7.93
C TYR A 3 -2.73 -12.65 -6.93
N GLU A 4 -1.98 -11.56 -7.02
CA GLU A 4 -2.12 -10.39 -6.13
C GLU A 4 -3.49 -9.72 -6.29
N ARG A 5 -3.92 -9.46 -7.54
CA ARG A 5 -5.20 -8.83 -7.83
C ARG A 5 -6.38 -9.67 -7.32
N GLY A 6 -6.34 -10.99 -7.53
CA GLY A 6 -7.36 -11.90 -6.99
C GLY A 6 -7.37 -11.94 -5.46
N THR A 7 -6.23 -11.76 -4.81
CA THR A 7 -6.14 -11.73 -3.33
C THR A 7 -6.72 -10.44 -2.76
N ILE A 8 -6.42 -9.29 -3.37
CA ILE A 8 -6.99 -8.00 -2.97
C ILE A 8 -8.51 -7.99 -3.18
N ASP A 9 -8.98 -8.40 -4.37
CA ASP A 9 -10.41 -8.44 -4.67
C ASP A 9 -11.15 -9.37 -3.71
N SER A 10 -10.55 -10.51 -3.32
CA SER A 10 -11.13 -11.40 -2.30
C SER A 10 -11.20 -10.79 -0.91
N ALA A 11 -10.20 -10.00 -0.51
CA ALA A 11 -10.17 -9.34 0.79
C ALA A 11 -11.20 -8.21 0.86
N LEU A 12 -11.36 -7.46 -0.24
CA LEU A 12 -12.37 -6.41 -0.37
C LEU A 12 -13.78 -7.01 -0.37
N ALA A 13 -14.02 -8.10 -1.11
CA ALA A 13 -15.29 -8.81 -1.11
C ALA A 13 -15.66 -9.36 0.27
N ALA A 14 -14.69 -9.83 1.06
CA ALA A 14 -14.94 -10.29 2.42
C ALA A 14 -15.51 -9.20 3.34
N VAL A 15 -15.21 -7.92 3.07
CA VAL A 15 -15.74 -6.77 3.82
C VAL A 15 -17.03 -6.23 3.20
N ALA A 16 -17.10 -6.16 1.87
CA ALA A 16 -18.22 -5.58 1.12
C ALA A 16 -19.42 -6.54 0.96
N GLY A 17 -19.22 -7.84 1.12
CA GLY A 17 -20.17 -8.86 0.66
C GLY A 17 -20.14 -9.01 -0.87
N ASP A 18 -21.25 -9.48 -1.45
CA ASP A 18 -21.35 -9.80 -2.88
C ASP A 18 -21.81 -8.62 -3.77
N GLU A 19 -21.85 -7.39 -3.24
CA GLU A 19 -22.27 -6.20 -3.99
C GLU A 19 -21.12 -5.64 -4.84
N PRO A 20 -21.14 -5.78 -6.18
CA PRO A 20 -19.99 -5.46 -7.03
C PRO A 20 -19.60 -3.97 -7.00
N ALA A 21 -20.59 -3.08 -6.84
CA ALA A 21 -20.37 -1.64 -6.74
C ALA A 21 -19.57 -1.27 -5.47
N VAL A 22 -19.89 -1.90 -4.33
CA VAL A 22 -19.19 -1.64 -3.06
C VAL A 22 -17.74 -2.14 -3.12
N ILE A 23 -17.51 -3.31 -3.72
CA ILE A 23 -16.15 -3.83 -3.94
C ILE A 23 -15.32 -2.85 -4.79
N GLN A 24 -15.91 -2.32 -5.86
CA GLN A 24 -15.25 -1.34 -6.73
C GLN A 24 -14.91 -0.04 -5.98
N ASP A 25 -15.84 0.48 -5.18
CA ASP A 25 -15.62 1.69 -4.38
C ASP A 25 -14.50 1.49 -3.35
N LEU A 26 -14.49 0.36 -2.64
CA LEU A 26 -13.41 0.02 -1.72
C LEU A 26 -12.07 -0.12 -2.43
N ARG A 27 -12.05 -0.68 -3.64
CA ARG A 27 -10.83 -0.80 -4.45
C ARG A 27 -10.28 0.57 -4.82
N ILE A 28 -11.14 1.50 -5.23
CA ILE A 28 -10.75 2.88 -5.55
C ILE A 28 -10.19 3.56 -4.29
N ALA A 29 -10.88 3.45 -3.15
CA ALA A 29 -10.43 4.03 -1.89
C ALA A 29 -9.09 3.46 -1.41
N PHE A 30 -8.86 2.16 -1.59
CA PHE A 30 -7.60 1.50 -1.26
C PHE A 30 -6.45 2.03 -2.13
N VAL A 31 -6.64 2.10 -3.45
CA VAL A 31 -5.62 2.60 -4.38
C VAL A 31 -5.29 4.07 -4.08
N ASP A 32 -6.30 4.94 -3.90
CA ASP A 32 -6.09 6.34 -3.53
C ASP A 32 -5.31 6.46 -2.21
N SER A 33 -5.65 5.65 -1.21
CA SER A 33 -4.95 5.62 0.08
C SER A 33 -3.49 5.17 -0.04
N ALA A 34 -3.22 4.17 -0.89
CA ALA A 34 -1.87 3.67 -1.12
C ALA A 34 -1.00 4.70 -1.86
N THR A 35 -1.57 5.37 -2.87
CA THR A 35 -0.91 6.46 -3.60
C THR A 35 -0.57 7.62 -2.66
N ARG A 36 -1.51 8.07 -1.82
CA ARG A 36 -1.25 9.15 -0.84
C ARG A 36 -0.17 8.79 0.17
N ALA A 37 -0.13 7.55 0.63
CA ALA A 37 0.92 7.12 1.55
C ALA A 37 2.30 7.11 0.87
N LEU A 38 2.39 6.68 -0.39
CA LEU A 38 3.61 6.76 -1.18
C LEU A 38 4.04 8.21 -1.44
N GLU A 39 3.11 9.10 -1.76
CA GLU A 39 3.38 10.54 -1.90
C GLU A 39 3.92 11.13 -0.58
N ALA A 40 3.35 10.76 0.56
CA ALA A 40 3.85 11.17 1.86
C ALA A 40 5.30 10.69 2.11
N MET A 41 5.65 9.47 1.67
CA MET A 41 7.03 8.99 1.74
C MET A 41 7.98 9.80 0.84
N HIS A 42 7.52 10.25 -0.33
CA HIS A 42 8.30 11.13 -1.22
C HIS A 42 8.52 12.53 -0.63
N LEU A 43 7.55 13.03 0.14
CA LEU A 43 7.56 14.37 0.72
C LEU A 43 8.19 14.43 2.12
N ALA A 44 8.49 13.29 2.74
CA ALA A 44 9.07 13.20 4.07
C ALA A 44 10.38 14.00 4.17
N GLN A 45 10.44 14.91 5.14
CA GLN A 45 11.56 15.81 5.37
C GLN A 45 12.60 15.21 6.32
N ASP A 46 12.19 14.28 7.17
CA ASP A 46 13.05 13.58 8.12
C ASP A 46 12.69 12.07 8.25
N GLY A 47 13.52 11.36 9.01
CA GLY A 47 13.35 9.91 9.25
C GLY A 47 12.07 9.55 10.02
N GLY A 48 11.54 10.47 10.83
CA GLY A 48 10.29 10.30 11.56
C GLY A 48 9.10 10.31 10.61
N GLU A 49 8.99 11.36 9.78
CA GLU A 49 7.96 11.47 8.75
C GLU A 49 8.01 10.30 7.77
N TRP A 50 9.22 9.90 7.36
CA TRP A 50 9.44 8.73 6.51
C TRP A 50 8.90 7.44 7.15
N ARG A 51 9.27 7.18 8.41
CA ARG A 51 8.85 5.97 9.13
C ARG A 51 7.34 5.95 9.33
N GLU A 52 6.71 7.07 9.68
CA GLU A 52 5.25 7.15 9.83
C GLU A 52 4.53 6.85 8.52
N ALA A 53 4.96 7.45 7.41
CA ALA A 53 4.36 7.20 6.09
C ALA A 53 4.53 5.73 5.66
N ALA A 54 5.71 5.14 5.89
CA ALA A 54 5.98 3.73 5.61
C ALA A 54 5.12 2.78 6.47
N LEU A 55 4.96 3.06 7.77
CA LEU A 55 4.10 2.28 8.66
C LEU A 55 2.62 2.38 8.27
N ARG A 56 2.17 3.55 7.83
CA ARG A 56 0.80 3.75 7.31
C ARG A 56 0.57 2.90 6.06
N LEU A 57 1.50 2.91 5.12
CA LEU A 57 1.44 2.08 3.91
C LEU A 57 1.44 0.58 4.26
N LYS A 58 2.26 0.16 5.23
CA LYS A 58 2.32 -1.23 5.72
C LYS A 58 0.97 -1.68 6.31
N GLY A 59 0.36 -0.87 7.16
CA GLY A 59 -0.94 -1.17 7.76
C GLY A 59 -2.06 -1.27 6.72
N LEU A 60 -2.06 -0.36 5.75
CA LEU A 60 -3.00 -0.40 4.63
C LEU A 60 -2.83 -1.68 3.80
N ALA A 61 -1.60 -2.05 3.43
CA ALA A 61 -1.33 -3.27 2.69
C ALA A 61 -1.73 -4.54 3.45
N ALA A 62 -1.54 -4.55 4.78
CA ALA A 62 -1.96 -5.66 5.64
C ALA A 62 -3.49 -5.86 5.62
N SER A 63 -4.27 -4.79 5.54
CA SER A 63 -5.74 -4.85 5.58
C SER A 63 -6.38 -5.64 4.42
N VAL A 64 -5.69 -5.72 3.28
CA VAL A 64 -6.14 -6.44 2.08
C VAL A 64 -5.21 -7.61 1.71
N ASN A 65 -4.30 -7.98 2.60
CA ASN A 65 -3.30 -9.03 2.38
C ASN A 65 -2.41 -8.80 1.13
N ALA A 66 -2.06 -7.55 0.83
CA ALA A 66 -1.12 -7.19 -0.24
C ALA A 66 0.34 -7.42 0.21
N LEU A 67 0.75 -8.68 0.30
CA LEU A 67 2.00 -9.11 0.94
C LEU A 67 3.28 -8.44 0.38
N PRO A 68 3.48 -8.29 -0.94
CA PRO A 68 4.65 -7.62 -1.49
C PRO A 68 4.73 -6.15 -1.07
N LEU A 69 3.60 -5.43 -1.11
CA LEU A 69 3.54 -4.03 -0.68
C LEU A 69 3.80 -3.92 0.83
N MET A 70 3.17 -4.79 1.63
CA MET A 70 3.37 -4.84 3.08
C MET A 70 4.83 -5.10 3.44
N THR A 71 5.50 -5.99 2.72
CA THR A 71 6.91 -6.33 2.93
C THR A 71 7.82 -5.14 2.62
N LEU A 72 7.65 -4.51 1.46
CA LEU A 72 8.46 -3.34 1.06
C LEU A 72 8.24 -2.15 2.01
N ALA A 73 7.00 -1.86 2.39
CA ALA A 73 6.68 -0.81 3.35
C ALA A 73 7.28 -1.11 4.74
N GLY A 74 7.30 -2.38 5.15
CA GLY A 74 8.00 -2.81 6.36
C GLY A 74 9.51 -2.58 6.29
N GLN A 75 10.15 -2.90 5.16
CA GLN A 75 11.58 -2.62 4.94
C GLN A 75 11.87 -1.12 4.99
N ALA A 76 11.00 -0.30 4.41
CA ALA A 76 11.12 1.16 4.46
C ALA A 76 11.01 1.70 5.89
N ALA A 77 10.08 1.19 6.70
CA ALA A 77 9.90 1.63 8.08
C ALA A 77 11.12 1.38 8.98
N GLU A 78 11.97 0.40 8.66
CA GLU A 78 13.22 0.11 9.39
C GLU A 78 14.41 0.99 8.95
N LYS A 79 14.23 1.92 8.01
CA LYS A 79 15.26 2.87 7.60
C LYS A 79 15.19 4.14 8.44
N ASP A 80 16.36 4.66 8.83
CA ASP A 80 16.49 5.92 9.56
C ASP A 80 16.34 7.18 8.66
N ALA A 81 16.25 6.98 7.35
CA ALA A 81 16.09 8.04 6.35
C ALA A 81 15.47 7.48 5.05
N ALA A 82 15.06 8.37 4.14
CA ALA A 82 14.52 8.02 2.84
C ALA A 82 15.49 7.13 2.03
N ASP A 83 14.94 6.10 1.40
CA ASP A 83 15.68 5.15 0.55
C ASP A 83 15.08 5.18 -0.86
N PRO A 84 15.73 5.83 -1.84
CA PRO A 84 15.22 5.96 -3.20
C PRO A 84 14.95 4.63 -3.89
N ALA A 85 15.74 3.59 -3.60
CA ALA A 85 15.56 2.27 -4.21
C ALA A 85 14.32 1.57 -3.65
N LEU A 86 14.00 1.78 -2.37
CA LEU A 86 12.73 1.31 -1.81
C LEU A 86 11.54 2.10 -2.35
N LEU A 87 11.66 3.43 -2.51
CA LEU A 87 10.61 4.26 -3.12
C LEU A 87 10.24 3.79 -4.53
N GLU A 88 11.24 3.55 -5.39
CA GLU A 88 11.03 3.06 -6.75
C GLU A 88 10.27 1.72 -6.73
N ARG A 89 10.75 0.75 -5.95
CA ARG A 89 10.13 -0.58 -5.83
C ARG A 89 8.71 -0.52 -5.28
N ILE A 90 8.45 0.33 -4.29
CA ILE A 90 7.11 0.55 -3.74
C ILE A 90 6.21 1.16 -4.81
N GLY A 91 6.69 2.20 -5.51
CA GLY A 91 5.96 2.85 -6.59
C GLY A 91 5.55 1.90 -7.71
N GLU A 92 6.45 0.99 -8.10
CA GLU A 92 6.12 -0.03 -9.08
C GLU A 92 5.03 -1.01 -8.62
N VAL A 93 4.99 -1.36 -7.32
CA VAL A 93 3.94 -2.23 -6.78
C VAL A 93 2.61 -1.48 -6.71
N VAL A 94 2.61 -0.23 -6.22
CA VAL A 94 1.43 0.63 -6.15
C VAL A 94 0.82 0.86 -7.54
N ALA A 95 1.64 1.06 -8.57
CA ALA A 95 1.18 1.22 -9.95
C ALA A 95 0.48 -0.01 -10.55
N ARG A 96 0.62 -1.18 -9.92
CA ARG A 96 0.05 -2.46 -10.41
C ARG A 96 -1.21 -2.89 -9.65
N LEU A 97 -1.63 -2.14 -8.62
CA LEU A 97 -2.79 -2.45 -7.78
C LEU A 97 -4.09 -2.49 -8.58
#